data_AF-A0A2H2Z3T9-F1
#
_entry.id   AF-A0A2H2Z3T9-F1
#
_cell.length_a   1.000
_cell.length_b   1.000
_cell.length_c   1.000
_cell.angle_alpha   90.00
_cell.angle_beta   90.00
_cell.angle_gamma   90.00
#
_symmetry.space_group_name_H-M   'P 1'
#
loop_
_entity.id
_entity.type
_entity.pdbx_description
1 polymer ?
#
loop_
_entity_poly.entity_id
_entity_poly.type
_entity_poly.pdbx_seq_one_letter_code
_entity_poly.pdbx_strand_id
1 'polypeptide(L)'
;MQSIWRFDPTSLKLFIAACELGSIARAAERENRVASAVSKRIAELEEAVGTPLFYRHKKGITATPAGQCLFEHATRVVDDLLQMSAQMSGFAKGRRGISGSARTAPASFSSCPTTFAPSVRSTPVLK
;
A
#
# COMPACT_ATOMS: atom_id res chain seq x y z
N MET A 1 -28.44 13.93 -0.22
CA MET A 1 -27.97 12.75 -0.96
C MET A 1 -26.48 12.94 -1.21
N GLN A 2 -25.63 12.28 -0.42
CA GLN A 2 -24.20 12.63 -0.30
C GLN A 2 -23.44 12.35 -1.61
N SER A 3 -22.76 13.36 -2.12
CA SER A 3 -21.95 13.34 -3.34
C SER A 3 -20.68 12.52 -3.16
N ILE A 4 -20.78 11.20 -3.37
CA ILE A 4 -19.66 10.23 -3.49
C ILE A 4 -18.56 10.73 -4.46
N TRP A 5 -18.89 11.65 -5.37
CA TRP A 5 -18.01 12.14 -6.43
C TRP A 5 -17.01 13.21 -5.96
N ARG A 6 -17.01 13.60 -4.66
CA ARG A 6 -16.00 14.52 -4.10
C ARG A 6 -14.72 13.82 -3.62
N PHE A 7 -14.71 12.50 -3.53
CA PHE A 7 -13.52 11.74 -3.12
C PHE A 7 -12.58 11.54 -4.31
N ASP A 8 -11.52 12.35 -4.36
CA ASP A 8 -10.46 12.23 -5.37
C ASP A 8 -9.27 11.40 -4.82
N PRO A 9 -8.73 10.43 -5.59
CA PRO A 9 -7.64 9.57 -5.13
C PRO A 9 -6.36 10.33 -4.76
N THR A 10 -6.10 11.48 -5.38
CA THR A 10 -4.97 12.34 -5.03
C THR A 10 -5.17 12.98 -3.66
N SER A 11 -6.41 13.37 -3.37
CA SER A 11 -6.79 13.98 -2.09
C SER A 11 -6.73 12.95 -0.96
N LEU A 12 -7.14 11.70 -1.23
CA LEU A 12 -6.98 10.57 -0.30
C LEU A 12 -5.52 10.26 -0.02
N LYS A 13 -4.65 10.24 -1.04
CA LYS A 13 -3.19 10.08 -0.84
C LYS A 13 -2.59 11.17 0.05
N LEU A 14 -2.95 12.43 -0.20
CA LEU A 14 -2.50 13.56 0.62
C LEU A 14 -2.96 13.43 2.08
N PHE A 15 -4.20 13.00 2.28
CA PHE A 15 -4.75 12.74 3.61
C PHE A 15 -3.98 11.63 4.34
N ILE A 16 -3.72 10.50 3.67
CA ILE A 16 -2.93 9.39 4.21
C ILE A 16 -1.54 9.87 4.63
N ALA A 17 -0.84 10.59 3.75
CA ALA A 17 0.49 11.14 4.05
C ALA A 17 0.47 12.12 5.24
N ALA A 18 -0.56 12.96 5.35
CA ALA A 18 -0.73 13.88 6.47
C ALA A 18 -0.99 13.16 7.80
N CYS A 19 -1.77 12.07 7.78
CA CYS A 19 -1.98 11.18 8.93
C CYS A 19 -0.69 10.48 9.36
N GLU A 20 0.07 9.91 8.42
CA GLU A 20 1.33 9.19 8.71
C GLU A 20 2.39 10.11 9.31
N LEU A 21 2.52 11.33 8.79
CA LEU A 21 3.58 12.27 9.18
C LEU A 21 3.18 13.13 10.39
N GLY A 22 1.90 13.20 10.75
CA GLY A 22 1.38 14.09 11.81
C GLY A 22 1.57 15.57 11.50
N SER A 23 1.80 15.94 10.23
CA SER A 23 2.02 17.33 9.81
C SER A 23 1.64 17.54 8.34
N ILE A 24 0.78 18.52 8.10
CA ILE A 24 0.35 18.94 6.74
C ILE A 24 1.54 19.48 5.95
N ALA A 25 2.45 20.22 6.60
CA ALA A 25 3.62 20.78 5.95
C ALA A 25 4.57 19.69 5.44
N ARG A 26 4.84 18.67 6.27
CA ARG A 26 5.69 17.53 5.87
C ARG A 26 5.05 16.68 4.78
N ALA A 27 3.72 16.50 4.82
CA ALA A 27 3.00 15.81 3.75
C ALA A 27 3.07 16.57 2.42
N ALA A 28 2.99 17.90 2.49
CA ALA A 28 3.13 18.76 1.32
C ALA A 28 4.54 18.66 0.70
N GLU A 29 5.59 18.66 1.53
CA GLU A 29 6.97 18.44 1.09
C GLU A 29 7.16 17.07 0.43
N ARG A 30 6.62 15.99 1.03
CA ARG A 30 6.71 14.62 0.48
C ARG A 30 6.05 14.48 -0.89
N GLU A 31 4.90 15.13 -1.08
CA GLU A 31 4.11 15.06 -2.31
C GLU A 31 4.44 16.20 -3.31
N ASN A 32 5.52 16.96 -3.09
CA ASN A 32 5.91 18.13 -3.91
C ASN A 32 4.74 19.11 -4.16
N ARG A 33 3.98 19.40 -3.11
CA ARG A 33 2.79 20.26 -3.14
C ARG A 33 2.97 21.44 -2.20
N VAL A 34 2.32 22.56 -2.53
CA VAL A 34 2.29 23.73 -1.64
C VAL A 34 1.37 23.43 -0.46
N ALA A 35 1.81 23.70 0.77
CA ALA A 35 1.04 23.41 1.99
C ALA A 35 -0.35 24.05 2.01
N SER A 36 -0.52 25.22 1.37
CA SER A 36 -1.81 25.88 1.17
C SER A 36 -2.77 25.04 0.32
N ALA A 37 -2.27 24.44 -0.77
CA ALA A 37 -3.07 23.58 -1.63
C ALA A 37 -3.49 22.28 -0.92
N VAL A 38 -2.59 21.70 -0.12
CA VAL A 38 -2.90 20.49 0.69
C VAL A 38 -3.95 20.81 1.74
N SER A 39 -3.79 21.92 2.46
CA SER A 39 -4.76 22.36 3.47
C SER A 39 -6.15 22.59 2.87
N LYS A 40 -6.22 23.21 1.68
CA LYS A 40 -7.49 23.43 0.97
C LYS A 40 -8.15 22.11 0.58
N ARG A 41 -7.39 21.14 0.07
CA ARG A 41 -7.92 19.82 -0.30
C ARG A 41 -8.41 19.01 0.89
N ILE A 42 -7.72 19.11 2.02
CA ILE A 42 -8.17 18.48 3.27
C ILE A 42 -9.47 19.16 3.76
N ALA A 43 -9.56 20.49 3.69
CA ALA A 43 -10.79 21.21 4.07
C ALA A 43 -11.98 20.81 3.19
N GLU A 44 -11.79 20.71 1.87
CA GLU A 44 -12.83 20.23 0.94
C GLU A 44 -13.27 18.78 1.26
N LEU A 45 -12.34 17.93 1.72
CA LEU A 45 -12.62 16.57 2.17
C LEU A 45 -13.42 16.56 3.48
N GLU A 46 -13.03 17.39 4.46
CA GLU A 46 -13.76 17.56 5.72
C GLU A 46 -15.18 18.08 5.49
N GLU A 47 -15.37 19.02 4.56
CA GLU A 47 -16.70 19.49 4.14
C GLU A 47 -17.52 18.38 3.50
N ALA A 48 -16.92 17.54 2.65
CA ALA A 48 -17.62 16.43 2.00
C ALA A 48 -18.05 15.34 3.00
N VAL A 49 -17.24 15.08 4.02
CA VAL A 49 -17.56 14.13 5.10
C VAL A 49 -18.52 14.76 6.12
N GLY A 50 -18.50 16.08 6.26
CA GLY A 50 -19.29 16.84 7.23
C GLY A 50 -18.77 16.75 8.66
N THR A 51 -17.55 16.21 8.86
CA THR A 51 -16.91 16.11 10.19
C THR A 51 -15.41 16.40 10.10
N PRO A 52 -14.81 16.99 11.15
CA PRO A 52 -13.38 17.26 11.18
C PRO A 52 -12.59 15.94 11.25
N LEU A 53 -11.58 15.80 10.39
CA LEU A 53 -10.74 14.61 10.29
C LEU A 53 -9.44 14.77 11.09
N PHE A 54 -9.04 15.99 11.42
CA PHE A 54 -7.85 16.28 12.22
C PHE A 54 -8.11 17.19 13.43
N TYR A 55 -7.46 16.87 14.55
CA TYR A 55 -7.22 17.79 15.66
C TYR A 55 -5.99 18.64 15.40
N ARG A 56 -6.12 19.97 15.53
CA ARG A 56 -5.00 20.92 15.37
C ARG A 56 -4.37 21.21 16.72
N HIS A 57 -3.07 20.97 16.84
CA HIS A 57 -2.27 21.27 18.03
C HIS A 57 -1.04 22.11 17.65
N LYS A 58 -0.41 22.75 18.65
CA LYS A 58 0.80 23.58 18.43
C LYS A 58 1.99 22.81 17.84
N LYS A 59 2.02 21.48 18.00
CA LYS A 59 3.08 20.58 17.50
C LYS A 59 2.76 19.88 16.17
N GLY A 60 1.55 20.06 15.62
CA GLY A 60 1.13 19.36 14.41
C GLY A 60 -0.35 19.00 14.41
N ILE A 61 -0.68 17.92 13.73
CA ILE A 61 -2.05 17.40 13.57
C ILE A 61 -2.14 15.95 14.03
N THR A 62 -3.31 15.58 14.54
CA THR A 62 -3.62 14.21 14.95
C THR A 62 -4.97 13.81 14.37
N ALA A 63 -5.10 12.58 13.87
CA ALA A 63 -6.35 12.10 13.29
C ALA A 63 -7.46 12.00 14.36
N THR A 64 -8.68 12.42 14.02
CA THR A 64 -9.88 12.17 14.84
C THR A 64 -10.33 10.70 14.67
N PRO A 65 -11.27 10.18 15.49
CA PRO A 65 -11.84 8.85 15.26
C PRO A 65 -12.46 8.70 13.86
N ALA A 66 -13.12 9.75 13.37
CA ALA A 66 -13.61 9.81 11.99
C ALA A 66 -12.45 9.80 10.97
N GLY A 67 -11.37 10.54 11.25
CA GLY A 67 -10.14 10.53 10.47
C GLY A 67 -9.46 9.16 10.40
N GLN A 68 -9.44 8.40 11.51
CA GLN A 68 -8.91 7.03 11.55
C GLN A 68 -9.76 6.07 10.73
N CYS A 69 -11.08 6.10 10.87
CA CYS A 69 -11.98 5.30 10.03
C CYS A 69 -11.76 5.61 8.54
N LEU A 70 -11.67 6.90 8.19
CA LEU A 70 -11.43 7.31 6.82
C LEU A 70 -10.05 6.88 6.32
N PHE A 71 -9.01 6.94 7.16
CA PHE A 71 -7.66 6.51 6.83
C PHE A 71 -7.62 5.03 6.42
N GLU A 72 -8.28 4.15 7.18
CA GLU A 72 -8.34 2.73 6.85
C GLU A 72 -9.03 2.48 5.50
N HIS A 73 -10.13 3.17 5.24
CA HIS A 73 -10.89 3.02 4.00
C HIS A 73 -10.14 3.62 2.81
N ALA A 74 -9.56 4.82 2.99
CA ALA A 74 -8.75 5.50 1.99
C ALA A 74 -7.55 4.66 1.57
N THR A 75 -6.87 4.03 2.53
CA THR A 75 -5.72 3.16 2.25
C THR A 75 -6.12 1.97 1.38
N ARG A 76 -7.24 1.30 1.70
CA ARG A 76 -7.75 0.18 0.89
C ARG A 76 -8.11 0.62 -0.53
N VAL A 77 -8.84 1.73 -0.67
CA VAL A 77 -9.22 2.27 -1.99
C VAL A 77 -8.00 2.63 -2.84
N VAL A 78 -6.98 3.26 -2.24
CA VAL A 78 -5.74 3.59 -2.97
C VAL A 78 -4.98 2.34 -3.38
N ASP A 79 -4.94 1.31 -2.53
CA ASP A 79 -4.32 0.02 -2.87
C ASP A 79 -5.08 -0.67 -4.02
N ASP A 80 -6.40 -0.73 -3.95
CA ASP A 80 -7.25 -1.30 -5.00
C ASP A 80 -7.03 -0.59 -6.35
N LEU A 81 -6.92 0.75 -6.34
CA LEU A 81 -6.61 1.52 -7.54
C LEU A 81 -5.21 1.20 -8.10
N LEU A 82 -4.22 1.01 -7.22
CA LEU A 82 -2.87 0.59 -7.63
C LEU A 82 -2.89 -0.81 -8.23
N GLN A 83 -3.58 -1.76 -7.61
CA GLN A 83 -3.75 -3.12 -8.12
C GLN A 83 -4.45 -3.12 -9.48
N MET A 84 -5.53 -2.36 -9.63
CA MET A 84 -6.23 -2.20 -10.90
C MET A 84 -5.29 -1.65 -11.98
N SER A 85 -4.50 -0.61 -11.68
CA SER A 85 -3.54 -0.05 -12.63
C SER A 85 -2.46 -1.07 -13.04
N ALA A 86 -1.98 -1.88 -12.08
CA ALA A 86 -1.00 -2.92 -12.33
C ALA A 86 -1.58 -4.04 -13.22
N GLN A 87 -2.80 -4.50 -12.93
CA GLN A 87 -3.49 -5.49 -13.75
C GLN A 87 -3.69 -4.97 -15.19
N MET A 88 -4.19 -3.75 -15.35
CA MET A 88 -4.39 -3.13 -16.67
C MET A 88 -3.09 -2.98 -17.44
N SER A 89 -2.00 -2.63 -16.78
CA SER A 89 -0.67 -2.59 -17.40
C SER A 89 -0.19 -3.98 -17.85
N GLY A 90 -0.60 -5.04 -17.13
CA GLY A 90 -0.37 -6.44 -17.52
C GLY A 90 -1.14 -6.83 -18.78
N PHE A 91 -2.40 -6.39 -18.90
CA PHE A 91 -3.22 -6.60 -20.11
C PHE A 91 -2.69 -5.79 -21.29
N ALA A 92 -2.29 -4.53 -21.09
CA ALA A 92 -1.73 -3.67 -22.14
C ALA A 92 -0.40 -4.21 -22.72
N LYS A 93 0.38 -4.94 -21.92
CA LYS A 93 1.61 -5.63 -22.36
C LYS A 93 1.36 -6.98 -23.03
N GLY A 94 0.12 -7.30 -23.42
CA GLY A 94 -0.20 -8.48 -24.22
C GLY A 94 -0.15 -9.80 -23.45
N ARG A 95 -0.11 -9.79 -22.11
CA ARG A 95 -0.36 -11.01 -21.33
C ARG A 95 -1.87 -11.25 -21.30
N ARG A 96 -2.34 -11.98 -22.31
CA ARG A 96 -3.67 -12.59 -22.31
C ARG A 96 -3.87 -13.29 -20.96
N GLY A 97 -5.00 -12.98 -20.32
CA GLY A 97 -5.34 -13.43 -19.00
C GLY A 97 -5.22 -14.94 -18.84
N ILE A 98 -4.21 -15.36 -18.09
CA ILE A 98 -4.21 -16.58 -17.28
C ILE A 98 -3.24 -16.34 -16.12
N SER A 99 -3.63 -15.52 -15.15
CA SER A 99 -3.05 -15.71 -13.82
C SER A 99 -4.07 -16.50 -13.02
N GLY A 100 -4.04 -17.82 -13.23
CA GLY A 100 -4.61 -18.74 -12.27
C GLY A 100 -4.06 -18.36 -10.90
N SER A 101 -4.96 -18.22 -9.93
CA SER A 101 -4.63 -18.13 -8.52
C SER A 101 -3.89 -19.41 -8.13
N ALA A 102 -2.55 -19.41 -8.23
CA ALA A 102 -1.73 -20.40 -7.56
C ALA A 102 -1.68 -20.02 -6.08
N ARG A 103 -2.78 -20.29 -5.38
CA ARG A 103 -2.78 -20.45 -3.94
C ARG A 103 -2.10 -21.79 -3.65
N THR A 104 -0.78 -21.81 -3.66
CA THR A 104 -0.01 -22.90 -3.04
C THR A 104 0.67 -22.33 -1.80
N ALA A 105 0.04 -22.62 -0.66
CA ALA A 105 0.59 -22.48 0.67
C ALA A 105 1.92 -23.26 0.80
N PRO A 106 2.78 -22.94 1.79
CA PRO A 106 4.07 -23.59 1.94
C PRO A 106 3.88 -25.00 2.52
N ALA A 107 4.48 -26.00 1.89
CA ALA A 107 4.70 -27.31 2.49
C ALA A 107 6.21 -27.55 2.58
N SER A 108 6.73 -27.24 3.77
CA SER A 108 7.97 -27.82 4.28
C SER A 108 7.80 -29.33 4.40
N PHE A 109 8.93 -30.05 4.34
CA PHE A 109 9.10 -31.48 4.64
C PHE A 109 8.39 -32.46 3.70
N SER A 110 9.16 -33.10 2.82
CA SER A 110 9.70 -34.44 3.12
C SER A 110 10.24 -35.13 1.86
N SER A 111 11.27 -35.93 2.10
CA SER A 111 11.74 -37.03 1.26
C SER A 111 12.50 -36.70 -0.03
N CYS A 112 13.83 -36.67 0.11
CA CYS A 112 14.70 -37.39 -0.79
C CYS A 112 14.20 -38.84 -0.95
N PRO A 113 14.30 -39.39 -2.17
CA PRO A 113 15.17 -40.56 -2.28
C PRO A 113 16.05 -40.53 -3.54
N THR A 114 17.32 -40.85 -3.28
CA THR A 114 18.10 -41.78 -4.10
C THR A 114 18.41 -41.35 -5.55
N THR A 115 19.59 -40.78 -5.75
CA THR A 115 20.43 -41.19 -6.87
C THR A 115 21.81 -41.51 -6.35
N PHE A 116 22.04 -42.81 -6.24
CA PHE A 116 23.28 -43.47 -5.91
C PHE A 116 24.08 -43.61 -7.21
N ALA A 117 25.30 -43.09 -7.26
CA ALA A 117 26.31 -43.65 -8.16
C ALA A 117 27.71 -43.40 -7.56
N PRO A 118 28.55 -44.44 -7.46
CA PRO A 118 29.81 -44.42 -6.73
C PRO A 118 30.98 -44.03 -7.64
N SER A 119 32.07 -43.55 -7.05
CA SER A 119 33.38 -43.77 -7.67
C SER A 119 34.47 -43.83 -6.60
N VAL A 120 35.03 -45.03 -6.48
CA VAL A 120 36.18 -45.39 -5.67
C VAL A 120 37.46 -44.98 -6.39
N ARG A 121 38.41 -44.33 -5.71
CA ARG A 121 39.81 -44.78 -5.63
C ARG A 121 40.67 -43.91 -4.71
N SER A 122 41.29 -44.64 -3.78
CA SER A 122 42.71 -44.59 -3.45
C SER A 122 43.29 -43.32 -2.82
N THR A 123 43.63 -43.42 -1.54
CA THR A 123 45.06 -43.50 -1.12
C THR A 123 45.18 -44.14 0.27
N PRO A 124 46.28 -44.87 0.54
CA PRO A 124 46.43 -45.78 1.68
C PRO A 124 46.88 -45.08 2.97
N VAL A 125 46.55 -45.73 4.09
CA VAL A 125 46.91 -45.40 5.47
C VAL A 125 48.37 -45.81 5.74
N LEU A 126 49.11 -44.98 6.46
CA LEU A 126 50.39 -45.31 7.08
C LEU A 126 50.18 -45.93 8.48
N LYS A 127 50.99 -46.97 8.74
CA LYS A 127 51.24 -47.74 9.97
C LYS A 127 50.33 -48.94 10.24
#